data_AF-A0A2D9C8L5-F1
#
_entry.id   AF-A0A2D9C8L5-F1
#
_cell.length_a   1.000
_cell.length_b   1.000
_cell.length_c   1.000
_cell.angle_alpha   90.00
_cell.angle_beta   90.00
_cell.angle_gamma   90.00
#
_symmetry.space_group_name_H-M   'P 1'
#
loop_
_entity.id
_entity.type
_entity.pdbx_description
1 polymer ?
#
loop_
_entity_poly.entity_id
_entity_poly.type
_entity_poly.pdbx_seq_one_letter_code
_entity_poly.pdbx_strand_id
1 'polypeptide(L)' 'MAKTLGPAEELVFLFQKPKTPMPGSRRRKNGTRYTMEEWANKQGFRWYTLETIPRGWRQ' A
#
# COMPACT_ATOMS: atom_id res chain seq x y z
N MET A 1 4.94 8.76 23.16
CA MET A 1 5.51 7.60 22.45
C MET A 1 4.56 7.24 21.33
N ALA A 2 5.05 7.09 20.09
CA ALA A 2 4.21 6.61 18.99
C ALA A 2 3.79 5.17 19.30
N LYS A 3 2.50 4.84 19.18
CA LYS A 3 2.05 3.45 19.27
C LYS A 3 2.69 2.68 18.11
N THR A 4 3.48 1.68 18.44
CA THR A 4 4.05 0.72 17.47
C THR A 4 3.17 -0.52 17.40
N LEU A 5 3.26 -1.24 16.29
CA LEU A 5 2.63 -2.55 16.16
C LEU A 5 3.22 -3.53 17.18
N GLY A 6 2.36 -4.36 17.76
CA GLY A 6 2.76 -5.50 18.57
C GLY A 6 3.39 -6.61 17.73
N PRO A 7 4.01 -7.62 18.36
CA PRO A 7 4.72 -8.70 17.65
C PRO A 7 3.81 -9.60 16.80
N ALA A 8 2.50 -9.60 17.06
CA ALA A 8 1.50 -10.37 16.33
C ALA A 8 0.64 -9.51 15.38
N GLU A 9 1.01 -8.24 15.17
CA GLU A 9 0.26 -7.31 14.33
C GLU A 9 1.02 -7.06 13.01
N GLU A 10 0.29 -7.04 11.89
CA GLU A 10 0.83 -6.69 10.57
C GLU A 10 0.10 -5.43 10.07
N LEU A 11 0.86 -4.42 9.64
CA LEU A 11 0.29 -3.28 8.91
C LEU A 11 0.16 -3.65 7.44
N VAL A 12 -1.07 -3.65 6.94
CA VAL A 12 -1.37 -3.89 5.52
C VAL A 12 -2.17 -2.72 4.95
N PHE A 13 -2.05 -2.51 3.64
CA PHE A 13 -2.80 -1.46 2.93
C PHE A 13 -3.90 -2.05 2.04
N LEU A 14 -5.05 -1.39 1.98
CA LEU A 14 -6.12 -1.71 1.03
C LEU A 14 -6.23 -0.57 0.02
N PHE A 15 -5.89 -0.83 -1.24
CA PHE A 15 -5.96 0.17 -2.31
C PHE A 15 -7.16 -0.06 -3.21
N GLN A 16 -7.97 0.98 -3.40
CA GLN A 16 -9.03 0.97 -4.42
C GLN A 16 -8.44 0.99 -5.84
N LYS A 17 -7.39 1.79 -6.06
CA LYS A 17 -6.72 1.97 -7.36
C LYS A 17 -5.20 1.95 -7.19
N PRO A 18 -4.56 0.78 -7.07
CA PRO A 18 -3.13 0.65 -6.72
C PRO A 18 -2.17 1.33 -7.72
N LYS A 19 -2.58 1.46 -8.99
CA LYS A 19 -1.81 2.12 -10.05
C LYS A 19 -1.85 3.66 -9.99
N THR A 20 -2.58 4.24 -9.05
CA THR A 20 -2.62 5.70 -8.85
C THR A 20 -1.26 6.19 -8.34
N PRO A 21 -0.80 7.39 -8.75
CA PRO A 21 0.38 8.00 -8.16
C PRO A 21 0.29 8.11 -6.64
N MET A 22 1.34 7.67 -5.94
CA MET A 22 1.46 7.84 -4.50
C MET A 22 1.56 9.34 -4.17
N PRO A 23 0.73 9.88 -3.25
CA PRO A 23 0.82 11.27 -2.82
C PRO A 23 2.24 11.64 -2.38
N GLY A 24 2.69 12.83 -2.81
CA GLY A 24 4.05 13.31 -2.52
C GLY A 24 5.18 12.60 -3.27
N SER A 25 4.90 11.60 -4.12
CA SER A 25 5.95 10.93 -4.89
C SER A 25 6.61 11.86 -5.91
N ARG A 26 7.94 11.79 -6.00
CA ARG A 26 8.73 12.55 -6.97
C ARG A 26 8.39 12.11 -8.40
N ARG A 27 8.26 13.08 -9.31
CA ARG A 27 8.12 12.81 -10.74
C ARG A 27 9.44 12.28 -11.31
N ARG A 28 9.37 11.16 -12.02
CA ARG A 28 10.52 10.54 -12.71
C ARG A 28 10.86 11.36 -13.97
N LYS A 29 12.05 11.12 -14.54
CA LYS A 29 12.50 11.81 -15.78
C LYS A 29 11.54 11.61 -16.96
N ASN A 30 10.94 10.42 -17.06
CA ASN A 30 9.96 10.06 -18.09
C ASN A 30 8.53 10.60 -17.81
N GLY A 31 8.37 11.45 -16.79
CA GLY A 31 7.10 12.09 -16.49
C GLY A 31 6.12 11.27 -15.64
N THR A 32 6.37 9.98 -15.42
CA THR A 32 5.54 9.14 -14.54
C THR A 32 5.86 9.38 -13.06
N ARG A 33 4.98 8.92 -12.16
CA ARG A 33 5.14 8.98 -10.71
C ARG A 33 5.17 7.58 -10.12
N TYR A 34 5.73 7.45 -8.92
CA TYR A 34 5.71 6.20 -8.17
C TYR A 34 4.26 5.85 -7.82
N THR A 35 3.78 4.66 -8.15
CA THR A 35 2.40 4.26 -7.83
C THR A 35 2.28 3.83 -6.37
N MET A 36 1.05 3.70 -5.86
CA MET A 36 0.80 3.19 -4.50
C MET A 36 1.29 1.75 -4.34
N GLU A 37 1.08 0.89 -5.34
CA GLU A 37 1.61 -0.49 -5.33
C GLU A 37 3.13 -0.54 -5.36
N GLU A 38 3.79 0.27 -6.20
CA GLU A 38 5.24 0.33 -6.27
C GLU A 38 5.81 0.79 -4.92
N TRP A 39 5.16 1.76 -4.28
CA TRP A 39 5.50 2.20 -2.93
C TRP A 39 5.39 1.09 -1.91
N ALA A 40 4.26 0.40 -1.82
CA ALA A 40 4.06 -0.65 -0.84
C ALA A 40 5.08 -1.78 -1.03
N ASN A 41 5.28 -2.22 -2.27
CA ASN A 41 6.27 -3.24 -2.62
C ASN A 41 7.69 -2.83 -2.23
N LYS A 42 8.08 -1.57 -2.47
CA LYS A 42 9.41 -1.08 -2.11
C LYS A 42 9.63 -0.97 -0.60
N GLN A 43 8.59 -0.66 0.18
CA GLN A 43 8.66 -0.63 1.64
C GLN A 43 8.51 -2.02 2.29
N GLY A 44 8.16 -3.04 1.50
CA GLY A 44 7.89 -4.39 2.02
C GLY A 44 6.53 -4.54 2.69
N PHE A 45 5.59 -3.61 2.45
CA PHE A 45 4.24 -3.73 2.97
C PHE A 45 3.41 -4.69 2.11
N ARG A 46 2.67 -5.57 2.76
CA ARG A 46 1.59 -6.32 2.12
C ARG A 46 0.42 -5.39 1.84
N TRP A 47 -0.20 -5.56 0.68
CA TRP A 47 -1.35 -4.77 0.27
C TRP A 47 -2.34 -5.60 -0.54
N TYR A 48 -3.59 -5.14 -0.56
CA TYR A 48 -4.70 -5.78 -1.22
C TYR A 48 -5.52 -4.78 -2.05
N THR A 49 -6.37 -5.32 -2.91
CA THR A 49 -7.51 -4.62 -3.50
C THR A 49 -8.80 -5.26 -2.98
N LEU A 50 -9.96 -4.69 -3.33
CA LEU A 50 -11.25 -5.32 -3.02
C LEU A 50 -11.40 -6.73 -3.61
N GLU A 51 -10.66 -7.04 -4.68
CA GLU A 51 -10.68 -8.34 -5.35
C GLU A 51 -9.76 -9.37 -4.67
N THR A 52 -8.65 -8.91 -4.09
CA THR A 52 -7.60 -9.79 -3.51
C THR A 52 -7.63 -9.89 -1.98
N ILE A 53 -8.41 -9.04 -1.30
CA ILE A 53 -8.55 -9.09 0.16
C ILE A 53 -9.11 -10.44 0.62
N PRO A 54 -8.63 -11.00 1.76
CA PRO A 54 -9.13 -12.28 2.26
C PRO A 54 -10.65 -12.30 2.41
N ARG A 55 -11.28 -13.38 1.93
CA ARG A 55 -12.75 -13.47 1.90
C ARG A 55 -13.39 -13.26 3.28
N GLY A 56 -12.74 -13.73 4.34
CA GLY A 56 -13.20 -13.61 5.73
C GLY A 56 -13.08 -12.20 6.34
N TRP A 57 -12.50 -11.22 5.62
CA TRP A 57 -12.42 -9.83 6.07
C TRP A 57 -13.55 -8.96 5.52
N ARG A 58 -14.32 -9.48 4.56
CA ARG A 58 -15.48 -8.78 4.01
C ARG A 58 -16.65 -8.97 4.99
N GLN A 59 -17.04 -7.90 5.70
CA GLN A 59 -18.26 -7.83 6.50
C GLN A 59 -19.45 -7.38 5.65
#